data_AF-A0A6M0AHI2-F1
#
_entry.id   AF-A0A6M0AHI2-F1
#
_cell.length_a   1.000
_cell.length_b   1.000
_cell.length_c   1.000
_cell.angle_alpha   90.00
_cell.angle_beta   90.00
_cell.angle_gamma   90.00
#
_symmetry.space_group_name_H-M   'P 1'
#
loop_
_entity.id
_entity.type
_entity.pdbx_description
1 polymer ?
#
loop_
_entity_poly.entity_id
_entity_poly.type
_entity_poly.pdbx_seq_one_letter_code
_entity_poly.pdbx_strand_id
1 'polypeptide(L)' 'PDPFYYVVINYDGKRSLQQARTIVPDAYVRKLSQGTRIQMGAFKFEHEAQGLLEKLQQQGIYASIYRP' A
#
# COMPACT_ATOMS: atom_id res chain seq x y z
N PRO A 1 -17.68 5.11 -7.72
CA PRO A 1 -16.20 5.23 -7.82
C PRO A 1 -15.60 5.37 -6.43
N ASP A 2 -14.59 4.56 -6.12
CA ASP A 2 -13.86 4.67 -4.86
C ASP A 2 -13.09 6.01 -4.85
N PRO A 3 -13.27 6.89 -3.86
CA PRO A 3 -12.67 8.22 -3.88
C PRO A 3 -11.20 8.22 -3.45
N PHE A 4 -10.62 7.06 -3.12
CA PHE A 4 -9.30 6.99 -2.52
C PHE A 4 -8.20 6.52 -3.48
N TYR A 5 -7.01 7.08 -3.27
CA TYR A 5 -5.74 6.60 -3.78
C TYR A 5 -5.13 5.66 -2.76
N TYR A 6 -4.86 4.43 -3.16
CA TYR A 6 -4.32 3.39 -2.29
C TYR A 6 -2.84 3.23 -2.52
N VAL A 7 -2.04 3.29 -1.47
CA VAL A 7 -0.63 2.87 -1.56
C VAL A 7 -0.58 1.40 -1.21
N VAL A 8 -0.06 0.58 -2.12
CA VAL A 8 -0.08 -0.88 -2.00
C VAL A 8 1.29 -1.48 -2.26
N ILE A 9 1.55 -2.64 -1.64
CA ILE A 9 2.72 -3.49 -1.90
C ILE A 9 2.29 -4.90 -2.29
N ASN A 10 3.24 -5.70 -2.78
CA ASN A 10 2.99 -7.12 -3.11
C ASN A 10 2.62 -7.91 -1.85
N TYR A 11 1.69 -8.86 -2.01
CA TYR A 11 1.39 -9.84 -0.98
C TYR A 11 2.02 -11.18 -1.35
N ASP A 12 3.08 -11.56 -0.62
CA ASP A 12 3.81 -12.82 -0.79
C ASP A 12 3.59 -13.78 0.40
N GLY A 13 2.49 -13.59 1.14
CA GLY A 13 2.11 -14.39 2.30
C GLY A 13 2.28 -13.68 3.64
N LYS A 14 2.12 -14.43 4.75
CA LYS A 14 2.06 -13.88 6.12
C LYS A 14 3.28 -13.01 6.49
N ARG A 15 4.48 -13.37 6.02
CA ARG A 15 5.71 -12.62 6.31
C ARG A 15 5.67 -11.19 5.73
N SER A 16 5.22 -11.03 4.49
CA SER A 16 5.08 -9.73 3.84
C SER A 16 4.09 -8.82 4.59
N LEU A 17 2.97 -9.38 5.07
CA LEU A 17 2.00 -8.65 5.90
C LEU A 17 2.59 -8.25 7.26
N GLN A 18 3.33 -9.14 7.92
CA GLN A 18 3.97 -8.82 9.19
C GLN A 18 4.97 -7.68 9.03
N GLN A 19 5.81 -7.71 7.98
CA GLN A 19 6.74 -6.62 7.67
C GLN A 19 6.00 -5.32 7.34
N ALA A 20 4.92 -5.38 6.55
CA ALA A 20 4.09 -4.19 6.30
C ALA A 20 3.58 -3.57 7.60
N ARG A 21 3.14 -4.41 8.54
CA ARG A 21 2.63 -3.99 9.85
C ARG A 21 3.69 -3.43 10.80
N THR A 22 4.98 -3.71 10.59
CA THR A 22 6.04 -3.04 11.36
C THR A 22 6.23 -1.58 10.92
N ILE A 23 5.80 -1.23 9.71
CA ILE A 23 5.94 0.13 9.15
C ILE A 23 4.63 0.89 9.26
N VAL A 24 3.53 0.26 8.86
CA VAL A 24 2.17 0.78 8.97
C VAL A 24 1.34 -0.22 9.78
N PRO A 25 1.08 0.03 11.07
CA PRO A 25 0.36 -0.90 11.94
C PRO A 25 -0.99 -1.35 11.39
N ASP A 26 -1.68 -0.44 10.70
CA ASP A 26 -2.99 -0.68 10.09
C ASP A 26 -2.92 -1.35 8.71
N ALA A 27 -1.74 -1.80 8.26
CA ALA A 27 -1.62 -2.49 6.98
C ALA A 27 -2.43 -3.79 6.97
N TYR A 28 -3.18 -3.99 5.88
CA TYR A 28 -4.03 -5.17 5.69
C TYR A 28 -4.04 -5.66 4.25
N VAL A 29 -4.32 -6.95 4.10
CA VAL A 29 -4.41 -7.60 2.79
C VAL A 29 -5.76 -7.29 2.16
N ARG A 30 -5.75 -6.88 0.90
CA ARG A 30 -6.95 -6.62 0.11
C ARG A 30 -6.85 -7.28 -1.26
N LYS A 31 -7.97 -7.81 -1.74
CA LYS A 31 -8.09 -8.32 -3.11
C LYS A 31 -8.48 -7.17 -4.03
N LEU A 32 -7.62 -6.87 -5.00
CA LEU A 32 -7.85 -5.86 -6.03
C LEU A 32 -8.06 -6.54 -7.39
N SER A 33 -8.50 -5.78 -8.40
CA SER A 33 -8.63 -6.29 -9.78
C SER A 33 -7.31 -6.81 -10.34
N GLN A 34 -6.18 -6.24 -9.91
CA GLN A 34 -4.83 -6.63 -10.30
C GLN A 34 -4.21 -7.73 -9.43
N GLY A 35 -5.01 -8.37 -8.55
CA GLY A 35 -4.57 -9.42 -7.65
C GLY A 35 -4.57 -9.01 -6.17
N THR A 36 -4.05 -9.90 -5.32
CA THR A 36 -3.97 -9.66 -3.87
C THR A 36 -2.77 -8.76 -3.56
N ARG A 37 -3.02 -7.68 -2.82
CA ARG A 37 -2.00 -6.71 -2.39
C ARG A 37 -2.13 -6.44 -0.89
N ILE A 38 -1.11 -5.84 -0.30
CA ILE A 38 -1.21 -5.26 1.04
C ILE A 38 -1.42 -3.75 0.87
N GLN A 39 -2.49 -3.23 1.47
CA GLN A 39 -2.74 -1.80 1.54
C GLN A 39 -1.92 -1.20 2.68
N MET A 40 -1.07 -0.24 2.33
CA MET A 40 -0.23 0.54 3.24
C MET A 40 -0.86 1.88 3.63
N GLY A 41 -1.86 2.34 2.87
CA GLY A 41 -2.57 3.58 3.15
C GLY A 41 -3.67 3.84 2.13
N ALA A 42 -4.61 4.70 2.50
CA ALA A 42 -5.69 5.19 1.64
C ALA A 42 -5.81 6.69 1.84
N PHE A 43 -5.72 7.45 0.75
CA PHE A 43 -5.66 8.91 0.77
C PHE A 43 -6.69 9.52 -0.16
N LYS A 44 -7.19 10.71 0.15
CA LYS A 44 -8.16 11.40 -0.71
C LYS A 44 -7.48 12.06 -1.90
N PHE A 45 -6.23 12.48 -1.73
CA PHE A 45 -5.47 13.16 -2.76
C PHE A 45 -4.25 12.36 -3.20
N GLU A 46 -3.90 12.48 -4.48
CA GLU A 46 -2.77 11.76 -5.09
C GLU A 46 -1.43 12.14 -4.44
N HIS A 47 -1.22 13.43 -4.15
CA HIS A 47 0.01 13.91 -3.57
C HIS A 47 0.28 13.32 -2.17
N GLU A 48 -0.76 13.04 -1.39
CA GLU A 48 -0.62 12.37 -0.09
C GLU A 48 -0.18 10.91 -0.27
N ALA A 49 -0.76 10.21 -1.25
CA ALA A 49 -0.37 8.85 -1.61
C ALA A 49 1.06 8.80 -2.16
N GLN A 50 1.46 9.78 -2.97
CA GLN A 50 2.84 9.94 -3.45
C GLN A 50 3.82 10.15 -2.29
N GLY A 51 3.47 10.97 -1.30
CA GLY A 51 4.30 11.17 -0.11
C GLY A 51 4.56 9.89 0.68
N LEU A 52 3.58 8.98 0.79
CA LEU A 52 3.81 7.66 1.41
C LEU A 52 4.61 6.74 0.47
N LEU A 53 4.31 6.73 -0.82
CA LEU A 53 5.06 5.95 -1.82
C LEU A 53 6.56 6.25 -1.75
N GLU A 54 6.94 7.53 -1.76
CA GLU A 54 8.34 7.97 -1.71
C GLU A 54 9.02 7.54 -0.40
N LYS A 55 8.34 7.71 0.75
CA LYS A 55 8.86 7.25 2.05
C LYS A 55 9.13 5.76 2.07
N LEU A 56 8.23 4.95 1.51
CA LEU A 56 8.40 3.50 1.42
C LEU A 56 9.56 3.14 0.49
N GLN A 57 9.67 3.79 -0.67
CA GLN A 57 10.77 3.55 -1.61
C GLN A 57 12.15 3.93 -1.03
N GLN A 58 12.23 5.02 -0.25
CA GLN A 58 13.46 5.38 0.48
C GLN A 58 13.89 4.33 1.51
N GLN A 59 12.94 3.55 2.02
CA GLN A 59 13.20 2.42 2.92
C GLN A 59 13.45 1.10 2.16
N GLY A 60 13.57 1.15 0.83
CA GLY A 60 13.77 -0.03 -0.02
C GLY A 60 12.51 -0.87 -0.23
N ILE A 61 11.32 -0.32 0.04
CA ILE A 61 10.05 -1.02 -0.09
C ILE A 61 9.43 -0.67 -1.45
N TYR A 62 9.20 -1.69 -2.26
CA TYR A 62 8.52 -1.55 -3.54
C TYR A 62 7.01 -1.38 -3.34
N ALA A 63 6.58 -0.12 -3.29
CA ALA A 63 5.17 0.28 -3.24
C ALA A 63 4.69 0.84 -4.59
N SER A 64 3.37 0.93 -4.76
CA SER A 64 2.72 1.49 -5.93
C SER A 64 1.39 2.14 -5.54
N ILE A 65 0.96 3.14 -6.30
CA ILE A 65 -0.36 3.76 -6.12
C ILE A 65 -1.38 3.01 -6.98
N TYR A 66 -2.51 2.64 -6.38
CA TYR A 66 -3.65 2.02 -7.04
C TYR A 66 -4.89 2.88 -6.88
N ARG A 67 -5.63 3.05 -7.98
CA ARG A 67 -6.95 3.68 -8.00
C ARG A 67 -7.87 2.82 -8.88
N PRO A 68 -8.99 2.32 -8.35
CA PRO A 68 -9.95 1.50 -9.10
C PRO A 68 -10.83 2.32 -10.05
#